data_AF-A0A6G7RS58-F1
#
_entry.id   AF-A0A6G7RS58-F1
#
_cell.length_a   1.000
_cell.length_b   1.000
_cell.length_c   1.000
_cell.angle_alpha   90.00
_cell.angle_beta   90.00
_cell.angle_gamma   90.00
#
_symmetry.space_group_name_H-M   'P 1'
#
loop_
_entity.id
_entity.type
_entity.pdbx_description
1 polymer ?
#
loop_
_entity_poly.entity_id
_entity_poly.type
_entity_poly.pdbx_seq_one_letter_code
_entity_poly.pdbx_strand_id
1 'polypeptide(L)'
;MRRRNKILIWIGIILLLLIGAYYLILPRVLGNILSAEPRSPKLEISETNEIGWWAYQESLKVDSFSVEFVESKLNLFNSKSLIKYTVKGKLSNDGHWKPSIKNIHISQRFIRQYDRELHPYLDSDTTNIPEAIIEITPVIEVTNDENYNGEIIEFEFTNELKLESFHWGNNWVRFQCADKRKDLILKQRK
;
A
#
# COMPACT_ATOMS: atom_id res chain seq x y z
N MET A 1 -46.06 39.75 21.56
CA MET A 1 -45.51 38.46 22.07
C MET A 1 -44.87 38.67 23.43
N ARG A 2 -45.40 38.06 24.52
CA ARG A 2 -44.86 38.22 25.88
C ARG A 2 -43.39 37.77 25.93
N ARG A 3 -42.55 38.48 26.70
CA ARG A 3 -41.09 38.25 26.85
C ARG A 3 -40.74 36.76 27.09
N ARG A 4 -41.61 36.05 27.81
CA ARG A 4 -41.53 34.61 28.11
C ARG A 4 -41.60 33.69 26.88
N ASN A 5 -42.40 34.03 25.87
CA ASN A 5 -42.57 33.21 24.66
C ASN A 5 -41.35 33.33 23.73
N LYS A 6 -40.69 34.50 23.72
CA LYS A 6 -39.44 34.69 22.96
C LYS A 6 -38.31 33.83 23.53
N ILE A 7 -38.20 33.75 24.87
CA ILE A 7 -37.18 32.94 25.55
C ILE A 7 -37.35 31.44 25.22
N LEU A 8 -38.57 30.93 25.23
CA LEU A 8 -38.85 29.51 24.91
C LEU A 8 -38.48 29.16 23.46
N ILE A 9 -38.74 30.07 22.50
CA ILE A 9 -38.35 29.86 21.10
C ILE A 9 -36.83 29.82 20.95
N TRP A 10 -36.11 30.73 21.62
CA TRP A 10 -34.64 30.73 21.60
C TRP A 10 -34.04 29.46 22.23
N ILE A 11 -34.62 28.96 23.33
CA ILE A 11 -34.20 27.69 23.94
C ILE A 11 -34.39 26.53 22.96
N GLY A 12 -35.55 26.48 22.28
CA GLY A 12 -35.82 25.45 21.27
C GLY A 12 -34.82 25.47 20.11
N ILE A 13 -34.49 26.66 19.60
CA ILE A 13 -33.50 26.83 18.52
C ILE A 13 -32.09 26.42 18.98
N ILE A 14 -31.68 26.82 20.18
CA ILE A 14 -30.38 26.44 20.75
C ILE A 14 -30.29 24.93 20.92
N LEU A 15 -31.35 24.28 21.42
CA LEU A 15 -31.39 22.83 21.59
C LEU A 15 -31.28 22.12 20.23
N LEU A 16 -31.98 22.62 19.20
CA LEU A 16 -31.95 22.06 17.86
C LEU A 16 -30.58 22.22 17.20
N LEU A 17 -29.91 23.36 17.42
CA LEU A 17 -28.53 23.59 16.98
C LEU A 17 -27.53 22.68 17.70
N LEU A 18 -27.68 22.46 19.01
CA LEU A 18 -26.83 21.54 19.77
C LEU A 18 -27.00 20.10 19.32
N ILE A 19 -28.24 19.66 19.04
CA ILE A 19 -28.52 18.35 18.46
C ILE A 19 -27.89 18.22 17.08
N GLY A 20 -28.06 19.24 16.22
CA GLY A 20 -27.42 19.27 14.89
C GLY A 20 -25.90 19.20 14.97
N ALA A 21 -25.28 19.97 15.87
CA ALA A 21 -23.84 19.94 16.10
C ALA A 21 -23.38 18.56 16.62
N TYR A 22 -24.11 17.96 17.55
CA TYR A 22 -23.81 16.63 18.08
C TYR A 22 -23.82 15.57 16.98
N TYR A 23 -24.83 15.56 16.11
CA TYR A 23 -24.94 14.54 15.04
C TYR A 23 -24.03 14.81 13.85
N LEU A 24 -23.65 16.06 13.57
CA LEU A 24 -22.83 16.40 12.39
C LEU A 24 -21.34 16.54 12.69
N ILE A 25 -20.97 17.08 13.85
CA ILE A 25 -19.58 17.42 14.19
C ILE A 25 -18.93 16.30 15.00
N LEU A 26 -19.65 15.74 15.98
CA LEU A 26 -19.09 14.75 16.88
C LEU A 26 -18.59 13.48 16.16
N PRO A 27 -19.30 12.91 15.16
CA PRO A 27 -18.82 11.73 14.46
C PRO A 27 -17.54 12.00 13.67
N ARG A 28 -17.38 13.19 13.08
CA ARG A 28 -16.17 13.59 12.35
C ARG A 28 -14.98 13.77 13.29
N VAL A 29 -15.19 14.43 14.43
CA VAL A 29 -14.13 14.68 15.41
C VAL A 29 -13.70 13.37 16.09
N LEU A 30 -14.66 12.55 16.53
CA LEU A 30 -14.38 11.22 17.10
C LEU A 30 -13.73 10.30 16.06
N GLY A 31 -14.22 10.29 14.83
CA GLY A 31 -13.65 9.48 13.74
C GLY A 31 -12.18 9.80 13.51
N ASN A 32 -11.81 11.08 13.43
CA ASN A 32 -10.42 11.48 13.20
C ASN A 32 -9.49 11.20 14.40
N ILE A 33 -10.00 11.27 15.64
CA ILE A 33 -9.22 11.01 16.84
C ILE A 33 -9.06 9.50 17.08
N LEU A 34 -10.12 8.73 16.85
CA LEU A 34 -10.16 7.29 17.11
C LEU A 34 -9.52 6.48 15.98
N SER A 35 -9.71 6.87 14.71
CA SER A 35 -9.24 6.04 13.60
C SER A 35 -7.74 6.02 13.47
N ALA A 36 -7.02 7.00 14.07
CA ALA A 36 -5.56 7.11 14.08
C ALA A 36 -4.90 6.68 12.76
N GLU A 37 -5.59 6.94 11.64
CA GLU A 37 -5.26 6.33 10.36
C GLU A 37 -3.89 6.84 9.92
N PRO A 38 -3.07 5.97 9.29
CA PRO A 38 -1.81 6.43 8.74
C PRO A 38 -2.05 7.54 7.71
N ARG A 39 -1.08 8.45 7.61
CA ARG A 39 -1.08 9.51 6.58
C ARG A 39 -1.14 8.92 5.16
N SER A 40 -1.38 9.77 4.16
CA SER A 40 -1.30 9.35 2.76
C SER A 40 0.09 8.81 2.41
N PRO A 41 0.19 7.74 1.59
CA PRO A 41 1.47 7.23 1.11
C PRO A 41 2.19 8.25 0.24
N LYS A 42 3.51 8.23 0.30
CA LYS A 42 4.40 8.96 -0.61
C LYS A 42 4.86 8.00 -1.71
N LEU A 43 4.69 8.43 -2.96
CA LEU A 43 5.10 7.68 -4.14
C LEU A 43 6.20 8.46 -4.84
N GLU A 44 7.35 7.83 -5.05
CA GLU A 44 8.42 8.35 -5.89
C GLU A 44 8.13 8.02 -7.36
N ILE A 45 7.66 6.79 -7.62
CA ILE A 45 7.23 6.33 -8.94
C ILE A 45 5.73 6.02 -8.88
N SER A 46 5.00 6.44 -9.90
CA SER A 46 3.56 6.17 -10.00
C SER A 46 3.23 4.67 -10.00
N GLU A 47 2.10 4.31 -9.42
CA GLU A 47 1.63 2.93 -9.31
C GLU A 47 0.50 2.64 -10.30
N THR A 48 0.39 1.39 -10.74
CA THR A 48 -0.74 0.87 -11.52
C THR A 48 -1.19 -0.47 -10.97
N ASN A 49 -2.49 -0.74 -11.06
CA ASN A 49 -3.07 -2.06 -10.78
C ASN A 49 -3.54 -2.76 -12.07
N GLU A 50 -3.25 -2.16 -13.23
CA GLU A 50 -3.65 -2.70 -14.53
C GLU A 50 -2.64 -3.74 -15.02
N ILE A 51 -3.15 -4.91 -15.39
CA ILE A 51 -2.36 -5.96 -16.02
C ILE A 51 -2.06 -5.53 -17.46
N GLY A 52 -0.80 -5.64 -17.87
CA GLY A 52 -0.37 -5.31 -19.22
C GLY A 52 0.70 -6.26 -19.74
N TRP A 53 0.92 -6.22 -21.05
CA TRP A 53 2.07 -6.85 -21.68
C TRP A 53 3.26 -5.89 -21.58
N TRP A 54 4.24 -6.22 -20.73
CA TRP A 54 5.45 -5.42 -20.53
C TRP A 54 6.60 -6.07 -21.29
N ALA A 55 6.89 -5.55 -22.48
CA ALA A 55 7.75 -6.22 -23.46
C ALA A 55 9.25 -6.22 -23.12
N TYR A 56 9.69 -5.39 -22.17
CA TYR A 56 11.11 -5.13 -21.89
C TYR A 56 11.53 -5.52 -20.46
N GLN A 57 10.80 -6.43 -19.81
CA GLN A 57 11.08 -6.83 -18.43
C GLN A 57 12.41 -7.58 -18.28
N GLU A 58 12.93 -8.15 -19.36
CA GLU A 58 14.27 -8.74 -19.42
C GLU A 58 15.39 -7.72 -19.21
N SER A 59 15.11 -6.43 -19.43
CA SER A 59 16.07 -5.35 -19.17
C SER A 59 16.25 -5.04 -17.68
N LEU A 60 15.39 -5.60 -16.80
CA LEU A 60 15.38 -5.34 -15.37
C LEU A 60 16.11 -6.44 -14.59
N LYS A 61 17.05 -6.02 -13.75
CA LYS A 61 17.64 -6.86 -12.71
C LYS A 61 17.43 -6.22 -11.34
N VAL A 62 16.77 -6.93 -10.43
CA VAL A 62 16.59 -6.50 -9.04
C VAL A 62 17.72 -7.04 -8.18
N ASP A 63 18.51 -6.14 -7.58
CA ASP A 63 19.63 -6.52 -6.71
C ASP A 63 19.18 -6.61 -5.25
N SER A 64 18.34 -5.68 -4.80
CA SER A 64 17.85 -5.66 -3.41
C SER A 64 16.39 -5.22 -3.31
N PHE A 65 15.70 -5.79 -2.33
CA PHE A 65 14.32 -5.46 -2.00
C PHE A 65 14.15 -5.41 -0.48
N SER A 66 13.67 -4.29 0.04
CA SER A 66 13.42 -4.10 1.46
C SER A 66 12.02 -3.57 1.72
N VAL A 67 11.44 -3.97 2.84
CA VAL A 67 10.09 -3.58 3.25
C VAL A 67 10.07 -3.36 4.76
N GLU A 68 9.52 -2.23 5.19
CA GLU A 68 9.53 -1.76 6.57
C GLU A 68 8.19 -1.11 6.95
N PHE A 69 7.83 -1.16 8.23
CA PHE A 69 6.73 -0.37 8.77
C PHE A 69 7.15 1.09 8.96
N VAL A 70 6.37 2.02 8.40
CA VAL A 70 6.51 3.45 8.70
C VAL A 70 5.60 3.84 9.86
N GLU A 71 4.33 3.45 9.77
CA GLU A 71 3.31 3.70 10.79
C GLU A 71 2.46 2.44 10.96
N SER A 72 2.46 1.85 12.15
CA SER A 72 1.63 0.68 12.46
C SER A 72 0.96 0.87 13.82
N LYS A 73 -0.15 1.62 13.82
CA LYS A 73 -0.97 1.91 15.01
C LYS A 73 -2.30 1.14 14.98
N LEU A 74 -2.21 -0.14 14.67
CA LEU A 74 -3.34 -1.06 14.58
C LEU A 74 -4.06 -1.22 15.93
N ASN A 75 -5.37 -0.98 15.94
CA ASN A 75 -6.22 -1.04 17.14
C ASN A 75 -7.69 -1.26 16.74
N LEU A 76 -8.61 -1.26 17.71
CA LEU A 76 -10.05 -1.48 17.48
C LEU A 76 -10.66 -0.61 16.37
N PHE A 77 -10.17 0.62 16.22
CA PHE A 77 -10.69 1.63 15.29
C PHE A 77 -9.74 1.92 14.12
N ASN A 78 -8.56 1.28 14.06
CA ASN A 78 -7.59 1.43 12.99
C ASN A 78 -7.11 0.06 12.48
N SER A 79 -7.49 -0.30 11.27
CA SER A 79 -7.04 -1.51 10.57
C SER A 79 -5.87 -1.26 9.61
N LYS A 80 -5.41 -0.01 9.45
CA LYS A 80 -4.46 0.36 8.39
C LYS A 80 -3.06 0.61 8.95
N SER A 81 -2.07 0.08 8.24
CA SER A 81 -0.65 0.37 8.45
C SER A 81 -0.06 1.01 7.21
N LEU A 82 0.96 1.86 7.39
CA LEU A 82 1.77 2.41 6.32
C LEU A 82 3.06 1.62 6.23
N ILE A 83 3.28 1.04 5.07
CA ILE A 83 4.46 0.26 4.73
C ILE A 83 5.28 1.05 3.72
N LYS A 84 6.60 0.99 3.85
CA LYS A 84 7.55 1.54 2.88
C LYS A 84 8.30 0.37 2.28
N TYR A 85 8.44 0.39 0.96
CA TYR A 85 9.28 -0.56 0.24
C TYR A 85 10.29 0.17 -0.63
N THR A 86 11.49 -0.38 -0.68
CA THR A 86 12.60 0.15 -1.49
C THR A 86 13.12 -0.97 -2.38
N VAL A 87 13.23 -0.68 -3.66
CA VAL A 87 13.79 -1.59 -4.67
C VAL A 87 15.05 -0.94 -5.21
N LYS A 88 16.14 -1.71 -5.27
CA LYS A 88 17.37 -1.31 -5.96
C LYS A 88 17.75 -2.33 -7.00
N GLY A 89 18.29 -1.87 -8.10
CA GLY A 89 18.67 -2.75 -9.17
C GLY A 89 19.35 -2.04 -10.32
N LYS A 90 19.34 -2.72 -11.46
CA LYS A 90 20.03 -2.35 -12.67
C LYS A 90 19.09 -2.49 -13.86
N LEU A 91 19.18 -1.54 -14.77
CA LEU A 91 18.56 -1.60 -16.07
C LEU A 91 19.65 -1.66 -17.13
N SER A 92 19.49 -2.55 -18.09
CA SER A 92 20.38 -2.64 -19.25
C SER A 92 19.61 -3.22 -20.42
N ASN A 93 19.80 -2.66 -21.61
CA ASN A 93 19.25 -3.19 -22.84
C ASN A 93 20.29 -3.01 -23.96
N ASP A 94 20.15 -3.74 -25.06
CA ASP A 94 21.13 -3.70 -26.14
C ASP A 94 20.83 -2.58 -27.16
N GLY A 95 21.89 -2.04 -27.76
CA GLY A 95 21.80 -1.05 -28.83
C GLY A 95 21.37 0.34 -28.34
N HIS A 96 20.48 0.99 -29.10
CA HIS A 96 20.05 2.38 -28.86
C HIS A 96 18.79 2.50 -28.00
N TRP A 97 18.35 1.42 -27.36
CA TRP A 97 17.11 1.41 -26.58
C TRP A 97 17.41 1.60 -25.10
N LYS A 98 17.40 2.85 -24.64
CA LYS A 98 17.66 3.18 -23.24
C LYS A 98 16.47 2.81 -22.36
N PRO A 99 16.64 1.91 -21.37
CA PRO A 99 15.55 1.50 -20.49
C PRO A 99 15.33 2.50 -19.34
N SER A 100 14.06 2.67 -18.94
CA SER A 100 13.64 3.41 -17.75
C SER A 100 12.46 2.75 -17.06
N ILE A 101 12.24 3.06 -15.78
CA ILE A 101 11.06 2.61 -15.04
C ILE A 101 9.92 3.59 -15.34
N LYS A 102 8.86 3.09 -15.99
CA LYS A 102 7.67 3.87 -16.31
C LYS A 102 6.77 4.07 -15.08
N ASN A 103 6.38 2.94 -14.48
CA ASN A 103 5.51 2.87 -13.31
C ASN A 103 5.74 1.55 -12.56
N ILE A 104 5.12 1.40 -11.41
CA ILE A 104 5.18 0.19 -10.59
C ILE A 104 3.83 -0.50 -10.64
N HIS A 105 3.79 -1.73 -11.15
CA HIS A 105 2.60 -2.54 -11.03
C HIS A 105 2.55 -3.20 -9.65
N ILE A 106 1.40 -3.07 -8.98
CA ILE A 106 1.12 -3.73 -7.71
C ILE A 106 0.01 -4.75 -7.90
N SER A 107 0.32 -6.01 -7.64
CA SER A 107 -0.68 -7.08 -7.55
C SER A 107 -0.88 -7.47 -6.09
N GLN A 108 -2.13 -7.63 -5.68
CA GLN A 108 -2.49 -8.08 -4.33
C GLN A 108 -3.40 -9.29 -4.45
N ARG A 109 -3.07 -10.36 -3.72
CA ARG A 109 -3.92 -11.55 -3.67
C ARG A 109 -3.84 -12.25 -2.33
N PHE A 110 -4.96 -12.80 -1.90
CA PHE A 110 -5.00 -13.78 -0.83
C PHE A 110 -4.51 -15.13 -1.34
N ILE A 111 -3.80 -15.88 -0.51
CA ILE A 111 -3.43 -17.27 -0.77
C ILE A 111 -4.56 -18.14 -0.24
N ARG A 112 -5.28 -18.82 -1.13
CA ARG A 112 -6.31 -19.79 -0.74
C ARG A 112 -5.68 -21.15 -0.45
N GLN A 113 -6.41 -22.00 0.24
CA GLN A 113 -5.95 -23.33 0.62
C GLN A 113 -5.57 -24.20 -0.61
N TYR A 114 -6.28 -24.06 -1.73
CA TYR A 114 -5.97 -24.73 -2.99
C TYR A 114 -4.68 -24.22 -3.66
N ASP A 115 -4.37 -22.93 -3.49
CA ASP A 115 -3.12 -22.35 -3.98
C ASP A 115 -1.89 -22.95 -3.25
N ARG A 116 -2.08 -23.58 -2.09
CA ARG A 116 -1.00 -24.18 -1.31
C ARG A 116 -0.41 -25.44 -1.94
N GLU A 117 -1.20 -26.16 -2.72
CA GLU A 117 -0.80 -27.43 -3.35
C GLU A 117 -0.14 -27.22 -4.72
N LEU A 118 -0.37 -26.05 -5.34
CA LEU A 118 0.03 -25.75 -6.73
C LEU A 118 1.08 -24.64 -6.87
N HIS A 119 1.43 -23.93 -5.79
CA HIS A 119 2.48 -22.90 -5.88
C HIS A 119 3.87 -23.54 -5.84
N PRO A 120 4.67 -23.49 -6.93
CA PRO A 120 6.03 -24.06 -6.99
C PRO A 120 7.05 -23.35 -6.09
N TYR A 121 6.58 -22.44 -5.23
CA TYR A 121 7.35 -21.51 -4.43
C TYR A 121 7.01 -21.53 -2.94
N LEU A 122 6.05 -22.38 -2.55
CA LEU A 122 5.75 -22.70 -1.16
C LEU A 122 6.57 -23.94 -0.82
N ASP A 123 7.60 -23.74 0.01
CA ASP A 123 8.44 -24.83 0.48
C ASP A 123 7.55 -25.79 1.29
N SER A 124 7.56 -27.08 0.94
CA SER A 124 6.69 -28.10 1.52
C SER A 124 6.90 -28.29 3.02
N ASP A 125 8.00 -27.74 3.55
CA ASP A 125 8.44 -27.88 4.94
C ASP A 125 8.10 -26.66 5.83
N THR A 126 7.32 -25.69 5.34
CA THR A 126 7.01 -24.48 6.12
C THR A 126 5.62 -24.52 6.75
N THR A 127 5.56 -24.63 8.08
CA THR A 127 4.37 -24.44 8.95
C THR A 127 3.75 -23.03 8.87
N ASN A 128 4.11 -22.25 7.86
CA ASN A 128 4.24 -20.81 7.97
C ASN A 128 4.05 -20.19 6.57
N ILE A 129 2.82 -20.35 6.06
CA ILE A 129 2.39 -19.87 4.75
C ILE A 129 1.77 -18.48 4.95
N PRO A 130 2.22 -17.44 4.22
CA PRO A 130 1.59 -16.13 4.29
C PRO A 130 0.13 -16.21 3.84
N GLU A 131 -0.71 -15.32 4.37
CA GLU A 131 -2.13 -15.27 4.03
C GLU A 131 -2.37 -14.46 2.76
N ALA A 132 -1.51 -13.49 2.49
CA ALA A 132 -1.57 -12.65 1.30
C ALA A 132 -0.18 -12.42 0.69
N ILE A 133 -0.16 -12.23 -0.61
CA ILE A 133 1.02 -11.79 -1.37
C ILE A 133 0.73 -10.41 -1.97
N ILE A 134 1.69 -9.51 -1.80
CA ILE A 134 1.78 -8.24 -2.52
C ILE A 134 3.00 -8.33 -3.43
N GLU A 135 2.75 -8.37 -4.73
CA GLU A 135 3.77 -8.44 -5.76
C GLU A 135 3.99 -7.06 -6.34
N ILE A 136 5.26 -6.65 -6.36
CA ILE A 136 5.73 -5.33 -6.78
C ILE A 136 6.60 -5.55 -8.01
N THR A 137 6.14 -5.03 -9.15
CA THR A 137 6.80 -5.22 -10.44
C THR A 137 7.09 -3.87 -11.08
N PRO A 138 8.36 -3.42 -11.10
CA PRO A 138 8.74 -2.25 -11.87
C PRO A 138 8.50 -2.52 -13.36
N VAL A 139 7.72 -1.67 -14.03
CA VAL A 139 7.40 -1.81 -15.45
C VAL A 139 8.41 -1.00 -16.25
N ILE A 140 9.10 -1.68 -17.16
CA ILE A 140 10.13 -1.07 -17.99
C ILE A 140 9.53 -0.52 -19.27
N GLU A 141 9.94 0.70 -19.61
CA GLU A 141 9.81 1.27 -20.94
C GLU A 141 11.20 1.53 -21.52
N VAL A 142 11.26 1.68 -22.84
CA VAL A 142 12.50 2.00 -23.54
C VAL A 142 12.28 3.23 -24.40
N THR A 143 13.28 4.08 -24.46
CA THR A 143 13.33 5.23 -25.36
C THR A 143 14.52 5.10 -26.29
N ASN A 144 14.36 5.48 -27.56
CA ASN A 144 15.49 5.53 -28.48
C ASN A 144 16.44 6.67 -28.08
N ASP A 145 17.70 6.33 -27.82
CA ASP A 145 18.80 7.24 -27.51
C ASP A 145 20.03 6.75 -28.29
N GLU A 146 20.41 7.49 -29.35
CA GLU A 146 21.53 7.12 -30.21
C GLU A 146 22.88 7.06 -29.46
N ASN A 147 22.98 7.71 -28.31
CA ASN A 147 24.19 7.71 -27.48
C ASN A 147 24.23 6.57 -26.47
N TYR A 148 23.10 5.90 -26.24
CA TYR A 148 23.04 4.73 -25.37
C TYR A 148 23.77 3.57 -26.06
N ASN A 149 24.70 2.94 -25.34
CA ASN A 149 25.54 1.86 -25.85
C ASN A 149 25.47 0.63 -24.93
N GLY A 150 24.29 0.39 -24.35
CA GLY A 150 24.06 -0.75 -23.46
C GLY A 150 24.71 -0.60 -22.09
N GLU A 151 25.01 0.63 -21.65
CA GLU A 151 25.50 0.83 -20.29
C GLU A 151 24.47 0.40 -19.24
N ILE A 152 24.98 -0.02 -18.08
CA ILE A 152 24.18 -0.37 -16.92
C ILE A 152 23.73 0.91 -16.23
N ILE A 153 22.41 1.06 -16.09
CA ILE A 153 21.78 2.17 -15.36
C ILE A 153 21.36 1.64 -13.99
N GLU A 154 22.04 2.06 -12.94
CA GLU A 154 21.62 1.75 -11.58
C GLU A 154 20.38 2.56 -11.20
N PHE A 155 19.47 1.94 -10.47
CA PHE A 155 18.28 2.62 -9.95
C PHE A 155 18.03 2.24 -8.50
N GLU A 156 17.40 3.18 -7.79
CA GLU A 156 16.83 3.00 -6.47
C GLU A 156 15.56 3.85 -6.42
N PHE A 157 14.46 3.27 -5.96
CA PHE A 157 13.25 4.03 -5.68
C PHE A 157 12.57 3.52 -4.42
N THR A 158 11.84 4.42 -3.76
CA THR A 158 11.09 4.14 -2.54
C THR A 158 9.65 4.61 -2.67
N ASN A 159 8.73 3.68 -2.48
CA ASN A 159 7.30 3.96 -2.43
C ASN A 159 6.72 3.51 -1.08
N GLU A 160 5.57 4.08 -0.75
CA GLU A 160 4.79 3.70 0.42
C GLU A 160 3.43 3.16 -0.02
N LEU A 161 2.91 2.19 0.71
CA LEU A 161 1.59 1.63 0.51
C LEU A 161 0.84 1.54 1.84
N LYS A 162 -0.47 1.81 1.79
CA LYS A 162 -1.37 1.51 2.90
C LYS A 162 -1.77 0.05 2.81
N LEU A 163 -1.55 -0.68 3.89
CA LEU A 163 -1.95 -2.06 4.04
C LEU A 163 -3.00 -2.20 5.13
N GLU A 164 -4.13 -2.79 4.78
CA GLU A 164 -5.20 -3.10 5.71
C GLU A 164 -5.01 -4.49 6.31
N SER A 165 -5.21 -4.62 7.62
CA SER A 165 -5.28 -5.92 8.29
C SER A 165 -6.57 -6.65 7.90
N PHE A 166 -6.49 -7.95 7.66
CA PHE A 166 -7.61 -8.76 7.17
C PHE A 166 -8.48 -9.32 8.31
N HIS A 167 -7.88 -9.60 9.47
CA HIS A 167 -8.57 -10.09 10.65
C HIS A 167 -7.84 -9.70 11.95
N TRP A 168 -8.49 -9.96 13.10
CA TRP A 168 -7.87 -9.81 14.42
C TRP A 168 -6.70 -10.77 14.60
N GLY A 169 -5.65 -10.34 15.30
CA GLY A 169 -4.45 -11.12 15.53
C GLY A 169 -3.37 -10.84 14.49
N ASN A 170 -2.56 -11.86 14.21
CA ASN A 170 -1.44 -11.74 13.27
C ASN A 170 -1.97 -11.95 11.85
N ASN A 171 -1.69 -11.01 10.95
CA ASN A 171 -1.95 -11.10 9.53
C ASN A 171 -0.61 -11.19 8.82
N TRP A 172 -0.30 -12.32 8.23
CA TRP A 172 0.97 -12.51 7.55
C TRP A 172 0.88 -12.13 6.07
N VAL A 173 1.65 -11.11 5.68
CA VAL A 173 1.76 -10.64 4.31
C VAL A 173 3.17 -10.84 3.78
N ARG A 174 3.28 -11.47 2.62
CA ARG A 174 4.53 -11.59 1.86
C ARG A 174 4.58 -10.52 0.79
N PHE A 175 5.63 -9.72 0.83
CA PHE A 175 6.00 -8.83 -0.25
C PHE A 175 6.99 -9.53 -1.17
N GLN A 176 6.83 -9.35 -2.47
CA GLN A 176 7.70 -9.96 -3.46
C GLN A 176 8.04 -8.95 -4.56
N CYS A 177 9.30 -8.96 -4.99
CA CYS A 177 9.77 -8.25 -6.17
C CYS A 177 10.80 -9.15 -6.87
N ALA A 178 10.50 -9.60 -8.08
CA ALA A 178 11.26 -10.66 -8.77
C ALA A 178 11.44 -11.91 -7.87
N ASP A 179 12.68 -12.35 -7.66
CA ASP A 179 13.05 -13.48 -6.80
C ASP A 179 13.18 -13.10 -5.30
N LYS A 180 13.15 -11.81 -4.98
CA LYS A 180 13.33 -11.31 -3.61
C LYS A 180 12.01 -11.27 -2.86
N ARG A 181 12.04 -11.67 -1.58
CA ARG A 181 10.86 -11.76 -0.72
C ARG A 181 11.11 -11.15 0.63
N LYS A 182 10.09 -10.51 1.19
CA LYS A 182 10.09 -9.98 2.55
C LYS A 182 8.74 -10.19 3.19
N ASP A 183 8.76 -10.81 4.36
CA ASP A 183 7.54 -11.12 5.10
C ASP A 183 7.34 -10.11 6.22
N LEU A 184 6.11 -9.61 6.36
CA LEU A 184 5.66 -8.74 7.45
C LEU A 184 4.44 -9.36 8.16
N ILE A 185 4.36 -9.13 9.47
CA ILE A 185 3.23 -9.56 10.29
C ILE A 185 2.54 -8.33 10.85
N LEU A 186 1.30 -8.09 10.42
CA LEU A 186 0.45 -7.01 10.95
C LEU A 186 -0.35 -7.56 12.14
N LYS A 187 -0.11 -7.01 13.33
CA LYS A 187 -0.79 -7.46 14.55
C LYS A 187 -1.97 -6.56 14.90
N GLN A 188 -3.16 -6.94 14.45
CA GLN A 188 -4.42 -6.26 14.71
C GLN A 188 -4.95 -6.63 16.11
N ARG A 189 -5.14 -5.62 16.97
CA ARG A 189 -5.53 -5.81 18.37
C ARG A 189 -6.93 -5.26 18.62
N LYS A 190 -7.73 -6.05 19.34
CA LYS A 190 -9.03 -5.63 19.86
C LYS A 190 -8.90 -4.45 20.82
#